data_AF-A0A7Y2IV62-F1
#
_entry.id   AF-A0A7Y2IV62-F1
#
_cell.length_a   1.000
_cell.length_b   1.000
_cell.length_c   1.000
_cell.angle_alpha   90.00
_cell.angle_beta   90.00
_cell.angle_gamma   90.00
#
_symmetry.space_group_name_H-M   'P 1'
#
loop_
_entity.id
_entity.type
_entity.pdbx_description
1 polymer ?
#
loop_
_entity_poly.entity_id
_entity_poly.type
_entity_poly.pdbx_seq_one_letter_code
_entity_poly.pdbx_strand_id
1 'polypeptide(L)'
;MIRRLFVEPAPDGETEEERGAVLVIAAAMLTVVMGVAAFAVDLGWFYWNGSQVQEAAEASALAAVVHMPRPGHLLWEDTDAYTTAIAIAAANEMVDGVNATVTPEEFSDPDRANQVRVTVSTNVRTFFGRVFGWQTQTLTRSAVAEQLPPLKLGSDEPAFGSGINDLWLSVNGEFALKANGDPFSTVCGTSQGTSCPGAGGTPDNPHFRDPAYYYGIEVLVADAGSNLTITIDDPGHHSPGSIRDRGASSGFTTVWEIYEPDETPNDFTDNGDLLCSGTFNAGDGSDLVCADPSATAGIYVASVYVDNSTGFNGFGFSAATSGPEEPAVFGLSAMSMDMTVAGSTPTFKLAKVEEYYAGRSVVIRLFDAGDVSSTPANIANAGNPGYDPYWTATLRIVGDGAGLNCTIDVYETDGVTYVSTVVPAAGVCDVVTAEWQGLASATTEIDPKKYNNQWIDIRIDIPESYTCSVANDCWWSILYEFDPTKANPRERTTWTAQIGGTPIRLINE
;
A
#
# COMPACT_ATOMS: atom_id res chain seq x y z
N MET A 1 125.62 5.69 -5.54
CA MET A 1 125.18 4.46 -6.25
C MET A 1 124.03 3.87 -5.45
N ILE A 2 122.92 3.63 -6.14
CA ILE A 2 121.54 3.43 -5.68
C ILE A 2 121.34 2.11 -4.92
N ARG A 3 120.46 2.07 -3.91
CA ARG A 3 119.59 0.89 -3.71
C ARG A 3 118.27 1.15 -2.97
N ARG A 4 117.21 1.11 -3.80
CA ARG A 4 115.83 0.62 -3.59
C ARG A 4 114.84 1.43 -2.76
N LEU A 5 113.98 2.11 -3.52
CA LEU A 5 112.53 2.26 -3.33
C LEU A 5 111.88 1.10 -2.55
N PHE A 6 111.19 1.45 -1.48
CA PHE A 6 109.89 0.87 -1.16
C PHE A 6 108.94 2.04 -0.89
N VAL A 7 107.92 2.14 -1.73
CA VAL A 7 106.78 3.02 -1.58
C VAL A 7 105.94 2.45 -0.44
N GLU A 8 105.79 3.18 0.66
CA GLU A 8 104.76 2.89 1.66
C GLU A 8 103.38 3.06 1.02
N PRO A 9 102.45 2.10 1.17
CA PRO A 9 101.09 2.33 0.74
C PRO A 9 100.49 3.40 1.66
N ALA A 10 99.83 4.39 1.06
CA ALA A 10 98.91 5.25 1.79
C ALA A 10 97.92 4.36 2.55
N PRO A 11 97.58 4.66 3.80
CA PRO A 11 96.47 3.98 4.44
C PRO A 11 95.22 4.32 3.61
N ASP A 12 94.65 3.30 2.96
CA ASP A 12 93.33 3.36 2.36
C ASP A 12 92.36 3.78 3.46
N GLY A 13 92.07 5.08 3.52
CA GLY A 13 90.87 5.59 4.15
C GLY A 13 89.73 5.18 3.25
N GLU A 14 88.95 4.19 3.68
CA GLU A 14 87.51 4.06 3.46
C GLU A 14 87.09 2.63 3.80
N THR A 15 86.24 2.49 4.83
CA THR A 15 85.14 1.48 4.95
C THR A 15 84.54 1.44 6.36
N GLU A 16 85.09 2.14 7.36
CA GLU A 16 84.47 2.17 8.71
C GLU A 16 83.37 3.23 8.89
N GLU A 17 83.29 4.27 8.06
CA GLU A 17 82.28 5.34 8.22
C GLU A 17 80.87 4.98 7.71
N GLU A 18 80.72 4.02 6.79
CA GLU A 18 79.40 3.68 6.24
C GLU A 18 78.51 2.88 7.20
N ARG A 19 79.09 2.16 8.18
CA ARG A 19 78.31 1.35 9.13
C ARG A 19 77.46 2.20 10.10
N GLY A 20 77.90 3.42 10.41
CA GLY A 20 77.16 4.35 11.28
C GLY A 20 75.97 5.00 10.58
N ALA A 21 76.16 5.43 9.33
CA ALA A 21 75.09 6.03 8.52
C ALA A 21 73.98 5.01 8.20
N VAL A 22 74.35 3.76 7.90
CA VAL A 22 73.38 2.68 7.66
C VAL A 22 72.50 2.42 8.88
N LEU A 23 73.05 2.47 10.10
CA LEU A 23 72.26 2.30 11.34
C LEU A 23 71.19 3.39 11.50
N VAL A 24 71.57 4.65 11.27
CA VAL A 24 70.66 5.80 11.40
C VAL A 24 69.56 5.75 10.35
N ILE A 25 69.91 5.44 9.10
CA ILE A 25 68.94 5.31 8.00
C ILE A 25 68.02 4.11 8.24
N ALA A 26 68.54 2.97 8.67
CA ALA A 26 67.74 1.79 8.97
C ALA A 26 66.76 2.05 10.13
N ALA A 27 67.19 2.72 11.20
CA ALA A 27 66.32 3.11 12.31
C ALA A 27 65.24 4.11 11.88
N ALA A 28 65.59 5.08 11.03
CA ALA A 28 64.64 6.03 10.46
C ALA A 28 63.61 5.31 9.57
N MET A 29 64.04 4.42 8.66
CA MET A 29 63.14 3.65 7.82
C MET A 29 62.23 2.72 8.64
N LEU A 30 62.76 2.03 9.64
CA LEU A 30 61.97 1.18 10.53
C LEU A 30 60.88 2.00 11.24
N THR A 31 61.22 3.22 11.68
CA THR A 31 60.26 4.14 12.31
C THR A 31 59.16 4.54 11.32
N VAL A 32 59.51 4.84 10.07
CA VAL A 32 58.53 5.13 9.01
C VAL A 32 57.63 3.93 8.75
N VAL A 33 58.19 2.72 8.63
CA VAL A 33 57.42 1.48 8.40
C VAL A 33 56.47 1.21 9.57
N MET A 34 56.92 1.40 10.81
CA MET A 34 56.06 1.29 12.00
C MET A 34 54.94 2.33 11.99
N GLY A 35 55.24 3.58 11.60
CA GLY A 35 54.24 4.64 11.46
C GLY A 35 53.17 4.31 10.42
N VAL A 36 53.56 3.76 9.26
CA VAL A 36 52.62 3.34 8.22
C VAL A 36 51.78 2.13 8.67
N ALA A 37 52.39 1.15 9.34
CA ALA A 37 51.65 0.00 9.87
C ALA A 37 50.65 0.41 10.96
N ALA A 38 51.05 1.32 11.86
CA ALA A 38 50.19 1.91 12.87
C ALA A 38 48.98 2.61 12.25
N PHE A 39 49.22 3.43 11.23
CA PHE A 39 48.15 4.09 10.47
C PHE A 39 47.22 3.09 9.78
N ALA A 40 47.77 2.03 9.17
CA ALA A 40 46.96 0.99 8.53
C ALA A 40 46.05 0.24 9.52
N VAL A 41 46.52 -0.03 10.74
CA VAL A 41 45.72 -0.66 11.80
C VAL A 41 44.60 0.26 12.28
N ASP A 42 44.90 1.54 12.54
CA ASP A 42 43.88 2.52 12.92
C ASP A 42 42.83 2.70 11.82
N LEU A 43 43.24 2.75 10.55
CA LEU A 43 42.32 2.87 9.42
C LEU A 43 41.42 1.62 9.29
N GLY A 44 42.00 0.42 9.39
CA GLY A 44 41.23 -0.83 9.37
C GLY A 44 40.24 -0.92 10.52
N TRP A 45 40.64 -0.44 11.71
CA TRP A 45 39.76 -0.35 12.86
C TRP A 45 38.59 0.62 12.66
N PHE A 46 38.84 1.80 12.09
CA PHE A 46 37.75 2.74 11.75
C PHE A 46 36.84 2.21 10.66
N TYR A 47 37.36 1.45 9.69
CA TYR A 47 36.53 0.81 8.67
C TYR A 47 35.59 -0.24 9.28
N TRP A 48 36.12 -1.10 10.16
CA TRP A 48 35.32 -2.09 10.87
C TRP A 48 34.24 -1.47 11.76
N ASN A 49 34.60 -0.48 12.59
CA ASN A 49 33.59 0.19 13.40
C ASN A 49 32.62 0.98 12.53
N GLY A 50 33.09 1.56 11.43
CA GLY A 50 32.25 2.25 10.46
C GLY A 50 31.19 1.35 9.83
N SER A 51 31.49 0.08 9.54
CA SER A 51 30.49 -0.87 9.04
C SER A 51 29.45 -1.22 10.10
N GLN A 52 29.88 -1.46 11.36
CA GLN A 52 28.92 -1.70 12.45
C GLN A 52 27.95 -0.53 12.65
N VAL A 53 28.45 0.71 12.61
CA VAL A 53 27.61 1.91 12.76
C VAL A 53 26.66 2.07 11.57
N GLN A 54 27.11 1.72 10.36
CA GLN A 54 26.26 1.73 9.17
C GLN A 54 25.15 0.67 9.25
N GLU A 55 25.49 -0.57 9.63
CA GLU A 55 24.52 -1.66 9.79
C GLU A 55 23.48 -1.33 10.86
N ALA A 56 23.89 -0.72 11.97
CA ALA A 56 22.96 -0.25 12.99
C ALA A 56 22.00 0.82 12.45
N ALA A 57 22.51 1.81 11.70
CA ALA A 57 21.68 2.85 11.09
C ALA A 57 20.68 2.26 10.08
N GLU A 58 21.13 1.36 9.22
CA GLU A 58 20.30 0.70 8.20
C GLU A 58 19.19 -0.17 8.81
N ALA A 59 19.54 -1.01 9.79
CA ALA A 59 18.59 -1.86 10.49
C ALA A 59 17.54 -1.02 11.24
N SER A 60 17.98 0.03 11.95
CA SER A 60 17.08 0.94 12.65
C SER A 60 16.15 1.67 11.69
N ALA A 61 16.65 2.19 10.57
CA ALA A 61 15.81 2.88 9.58
C ALA A 61 14.75 1.93 8.98
N LEU A 62 15.17 0.72 8.58
CA LEU A 62 14.25 -0.29 8.01
C LEU A 62 13.18 -0.75 9.00
N ALA A 63 13.48 -0.82 10.29
CA ALA A 63 12.50 -1.19 11.30
C ALA A 63 11.56 -0.02 11.64
N ALA A 64 12.11 1.19 11.77
CA ALA A 64 11.35 2.39 12.11
C ALA A 64 10.30 2.73 11.05
N VAL A 65 10.66 2.60 9.77
CA VAL A 65 9.80 3.01 8.66
C VAL A 65 8.48 2.21 8.58
N VAL A 66 8.40 1.03 9.21
CA VAL A 66 7.17 0.21 9.24
C VAL A 66 6.08 0.83 10.12
N HIS A 67 6.52 1.46 11.21
CA HIS A 67 5.69 2.06 12.25
C HIS A 67 5.52 3.57 12.07
N MET A 68 5.75 4.09 10.85
CA MET A 68 5.56 5.51 10.61
C MET A 68 4.12 5.91 10.92
N PRO A 69 3.92 6.99 11.69
CA PRO A 69 2.60 7.48 11.97
C PRO A 69 1.92 7.96 10.68
N ARG A 70 0.61 7.75 10.58
CA ARG A 70 -0.22 8.16 9.45
C ARG A 70 -1.35 9.07 9.96
N PRO A 71 -1.69 10.17 9.27
CA PRO A 71 -1.01 10.77 8.09
C PRO A 71 0.42 11.21 8.43
N GLY A 72 1.35 11.31 7.48
CA GLY A 72 2.76 11.69 7.77
C GLY A 72 2.95 13.14 8.27
N HIS A 73 4.18 13.51 8.64
CA HIS A 73 4.60 14.81 9.21
C HIS A 73 4.10 15.11 10.63
N LEU A 74 4.08 14.09 11.50
CA LEU A 74 3.51 14.20 12.86
C LEU A 74 4.59 14.38 13.94
N LEU A 75 4.14 14.60 15.19
CA LEU A 75 5.01 14.58 16.35
C LEU A 75 5.77 13.25 16.39
N TRP A 76 7.08 13.33 16.20
CA TRP A 76 7.95 12.18 15.96
C TRP A 76 8.50 11.54 17.26
N GLU A 77 8.69 12.35 18.30
CA GLU A 77 9.17 11.92 19.60
C GLU A 77 8.10 11.04 20.30
N ASP A 78 8.54 9.97 20.96
CA ASP A 78 7.70 8.96 21.62
C ASP A 78 6.78 8.10 20.71
N THR A 79 6.94 8.17 19.38
CA THR A 79 6.25 7.25 18.44
C THR A 79 6.88 5.86 18.41
N ASP A 80 6.13 4.85 17.98
CA ASP A 80 6.65 3.49 17.81
C ASP A 80 7.78 3.39 16.78
N ALA A 81 7.73 4.20 15.71
CA ALA A 81 8.85 4.34 14.79
C ALA A 81 10.13 4.80 15.51
N TYR A 82 10.02 5.78 16.40
CA TYR A 82 11.13 6.34 17.16
C TYR A 82 11.68 5.32 18.18
N THR A 83 10.81 4.72 18.99
CA THR A 83 11.21 3.75 20.02
C THR A 83 11.79 2.49 19.38
N THR A 84 11.22 2.01 18.28
CA THR A 84 11.73 0.87 17.50
C THR A 84 13.10 1.18 16.91
N ALA A 85 13.33 2.37 16.36
CA ALA A 85 14.64 2.76 15.84
C ALA A 85 15.74 2.66 16.91
N ILE A 86 15.46 3.18 18.11
CA ILE A 86 16.39 3.15 19.25
C ILE A 86 16.60 1.72 19.76
N ALA A 87 15.53 0.92 19.86
CA ALA A 87 15.61 -0.46 20.31
C ALA A 87 16.47 -1.32 19.36
N ILE A 88 16.29 -1.15 18.04
CA ILE A 88 17.08 -1.85 17.02
C ILE A 88 18.52 -1.36 16.99
N ALA A 89 18.78 -0.07 17.21
CA ALA A 89 20.15 0.44 17.34
C ALA A 89 20.85 -0.21 18.55
N ALA A 90 20.16 -0.29 19.68
CA ALA A 90 20.67 -0.93 20.89
C ALA A 90 20.93 -2.44 20.68
N ALA A 91 20.08 -3.13 19.92
CA ALA A 91 20.29 -4.53 19.52
C ALA A 91 21.53 -4.70 18.63
N ASN A 92 21.94 -3.66 17.91
CA ASN A 92 23.18 -3.59 17.12
C ASN A 92 24.35 -2.94 17.90
N GLU A 93 24.33 -3.03 19.22
CA GLU A 93 25.37 -2.54 20.14
C GLU A 93 25.56 -1.01 20.13
N MET A 94 24.60 -0.25 19.58
CA MET A 94 24.59 1.22 19.56
C MET A 94 23.51 1.74 20.50
N VAL A 95 23.81 1.78 21.80
CA VAL A 95 22.87 2.19 22.85
C VAL A 95 22.92 3.71 23.01
N ASP A 96 21.81 4.37 22.72
CA ASP A 96 21.66 5.82 22.84
C ASP A 96 21.93 6.32 24.27
N GLY A 97 22.64 7.44 24.38
CA GLY A 97 23.05 8.03 25.65
C GLY A 97 24.13 7.26 26.44
N VAL A 98 24.55 6.08 25.97
CA VAL A 98 25.56 5.24 26.64
C VAL A 98 26.86 5.19 25.86
N ASN A 99 26.86 4.59 24.67
CA ASN A 99 28.03 4.42 23.81
C ASN A 99 27.83 4.99 22.40
N ALA A 100 26.60 5.39 22.07
CA ALA A 100 26.25 6.06 20.82
C ALA A 100 25.24 7.19 21.10
N THR A 101 25.02 8.01 20.07
CA THR A 101 23.89 8.91 19.94
C THR A 101 23.09 8.45 18.73
N VAL A 102 21.81 8.15 18.92
CA VAL A 102 20.90 7.67 17.88
C VAL A 102 19.81 8.70 17.69
N THR A 103 19.71 9.26 16.48
CA THR A 103 18.71 10.27 16.14
C THR A 103 17.88 9.79 14.96
N PRO A 104 16.74 9.13 15.22
CA PRO A 104 15.70 8.91 14.23
C PRO A 104 15.04 10.25 13.89
N GLU A 105 14.71 10.49 12.63
CA GLU A 105 13.94 11.64 12.15
C GLU A 105 13.07 11.24 10.94
N GLU A 106 11.84 11.74 10.89
CA GLU A 106 11.08 11.75 9.63
C GLU A 106 11.77 12.68 8.63
N PHE A 107 11.73 12.32 7.35
CA PHE A 107 12.33 13.16 6.32
C PHE A 107 11.50 14.46 6.17
N SER A 108 12.15 15.62 6.33
CA SER A 108 11.49 16.93 6.39
C SER A 108 10.87 17.43 5.06
N ASP A 109 10.84 16.60 4.02
CA ASP A 109 10.30 16.95 2.71
C ASP A 109 8.83 16.49 2.66
N PRO A 110 7.85 17.41 2.47
CA PRO A 110 6.43 17.08 2.36
C PRO A 110 6.15 15.94 1.40
N ASP A 111 6.90 15.91 0.28
CA ASP A 111 6.72 14.94 -0.81
C ASP A 111 7.36 13.57 -0.50
N ARG A 112 8.02 13.43 0.66
CA ARG A 112 8.70 12.21 1.13
C ARG A 112 8.29 11.84 2.56
N ALA A 113 7.03 12.09 2.89
CA ALA A 113 6.37 11.73 4.16
C ALA A 113 6.40 10.22 4.51
N ASN A 114 7.00 9.41 3.64
CA ASN A 114 7.09 7.97 3.69
C ASN A 114 8.53 7.48 3.90
N GLN A 115 9.40 8.35 4.41
CA GLN A 115 10.83 8.08 4.63
C GLN A 115 11.27 8.43 6.05
N VAL A 116 12.12 7.58 6.62
CA VAL A 116 12.76 7.78 7.92
C VAL A 116 14.27 7.78 7.73
N ARG A 117 14.94 8.81 8.27
CA ARG A 117 16.40 8.80 8.45
C ARG A 117 16.73 8.40 9.87
N VAL A 118 17.70 7.51 10.02
CA VAL A 118 18.35 7.26 11.32
C VAL A 118 19.81 7.63 11.20
N THR A 119 20.28 8.53 12.07
CA THR A 119 21.70 8.86 12.20
C THR A 119 22.25 8.27 13.49
N VAL A 120 23.36 7.53 13.39
CA VAL A 120 24.05 6.92 14.52
C VAL A 120 25.46 7.51 14.61
N SER A 121 25.81 8.04 15.78
CA SER A 121 27.13 8.59 16.08
C SER A 121 27.77 7.89 17.27
N THR A 122 29.01 7.45 17.16
CA THR A 122 29.76 6.83 18.26
C THR A 122 31.20 7.31 18.34
N ASN A 123 31.78 7.27 19.54
CA ASN A 123 33.17 7.64 19.78
C ASN A 123 34.05 6.39 19.85
N VAL A 124 34.84 6.18 18.79
CA VAL A 124 35.74 5.03 18.67
C VAL A 124 37.14 5.41 19.13
N ARG A 125 37.74 4.59 20.00
CA ARG A 125 39.12 4.79 20.46
C ARG A 125 40.11 4.51 19.33
N THR A 126 41.17 5.31 19.26
CA THR A 126 42.30 5.03 18.34
C THR A 126 43.28 4.07 19.02
N PHE A 127 44.02 3.26 18.25
CA PHE A 127 45.10 2.42 18.77
C PHE A 127 46.40 3.21 18.81
N PHE A 128 46.91 3.62 17.64
CA PHE A 128 48.20 4.30 17.51
C PHE A 128 48.08 5.81 17.37
N GLY A 129 46.93 6.33 16.93
CA GLY A 129 46.59 7.76 16.92
C GLY A 129 46.78 8.46 18.28
N ARG A 130 46.75 7.68 19.37
CA ARG A 130 47.05 8.15 20.74
C ARG A 130 48.45 8.75 20.87
N VAL A 131 49.42 8.29 20.07
CA VAL A 131 50.79 8.84 20.02
C VAL A 131 50.78 10.30 19.53
N PHE A 132 49.81 10.67 18.70
CA PHE A 132 49.62 12.03 18.18
C PHE A 132 48.60 12.85 18.99
N GLY A 133 48.13 12.34 20.14
CA GLY A 133 47.17 13.02 21.02
C GLY A 133 45.70 12.77 20.68
N TRP A 134 45.39 11.97 19.64
CA TRP A 134 44.02 11.63 19.29
C TRP A 134 43.56 10.40 20.07
N GLN A 135 42.85 10.60 21.17
CA GLN A 135 42.37 9.48 22.02
C GLN A 135 41.18 8.75 21.41
N THR A 136 40.29 9.49 20.75
CA THR A 136 39.06 8.99 20.11
C THR A 136 38.82 9.72 18.80
N GLN A 137 38.02 9.11 17.93
CA GLN A 137 37.46 9.71 16.74
C GLN A 137 35.95 9.44 16.72
N THR A 138 35.17 10.44 16.38
CA THR A 138 33.72 10.30 16.25
C THR A 138 33.41 9.75 14.86
N LEU A 139 32.73 8.61 14.81
CA LEU A 139 32.19 8.03 13.59
C LEU A 139 30.70 8.29 13.56
N THR A 140 30.22 8.86 12.46
CA THR A 140 28.80 9.08 12.21
C THR A 140 28.41 8.41 10.90
N ARG A 141 27.29 7.70 10.90
CA ARG A 141 26.63 7.15 9.71
C ARG A 141 25.14 7.43 9.76
N SER A 142 24.54 7.48 8.58
CA SER A 142 23.11 7.65 8.38
C SER A 142 22.61 6.61 7.40
N ALA A 143 21.35 6.25 7.55
CA ALA A 143 20.62 5.48 6.57
C ALA A 143 19.20 6.03 6.44
N VAL A 144 18.66 5.99 5.23
CA VAL A 144 17.28 6.35 4.94
C VAL A 144 16.55 5.10 4.48
N ALA A 145 15.42 4.82 5.12
CA ALA A 145 14.50 3.80 4.68
C ALA A 145 13.20 4.43 4.21
N GLU A 146 12.56 3.78 3.25
CA GLU A 146 11.28 4.16 2.68
C GLU A 146 10.28 3.01 2.88
N GLN A 147 9.05 3.39 3.22
CA GLN A 147 7.90 2.52 3.15
C GLN A 147 6.95 3.04 2.07
N LEU A 148 6.41 2.14 1.25
CA LEU A 148 5.32 2.44 0.34
C LEU A 148 4.00 2.18 1.08
N PRO A 149 3.21 3.22 1.41
CA PRO A 149 1.91 3.03 2.03
C PRO A 149 1.00 2.12 1.21
N PRO A 150 0.11 1.33 1.85
CA PRO A 150 -1.05 0.75 1.18
C PRO A 150 -1.87 1.84 0.48
N LEU A 151 -2.46 1.49 -0.67
CA LEU A 151 -3.33 2.41 -1.41
C LEU A 151 -4.65 2.57 -0.66
N LYS A 152 -5.07 3.83 -0.50
CA LYS A 152 -6.44 4.17 -0.08
C LYS A 152 -7.38 3.85 -1.24
N LEU A 153 -8.29 2.90 -1.04
CA LEU A 153 -9.20 2.44 -2.08
C LEU A 153 -10.52 3.22 -2.01
N GLY A 154 -10.92 3.89 -3.08
CA GLY A 154 -12.16 4.68 -3.08
C GLY A 154 -11.89 6.17 -3.04
N SER A 155 -12.46 6.87 -2.05
CA SER A 155 -12.48 8.34 -2.00
C SER A 155 -11.57 8.92 -0.91
N ASP A 156 -11.18 10.19 -1.08
CA ASP A 156 -10.67 11.09 -0.04
C ASP A 156 -11.78 11.96 0.57
N GLU A 157 -13.00 11.87 0.06
CA GLU A 157 -14.13 12.67 0.52
C GLU A 157 -14.63 12.18 1.89
N PRO A 158 -15.30 13.06 2.66
CA PRO A 158 -15.89 12.71 3.95
C PRO A 158 -17.08 11.75 3.84
N ALA A 159 -17.42 11.28 2.64
CA ALA A 159 -18.49 10.33 2.42
C ALA A 159 -18.19 9.38 1.25
N PHE A 160 -18.71 8.17 1.36
CA PHE A 160 -18.67 7.13 0.35
C PHE A 160 -19.98 6.34 0.36
N GLY A 161 -20.56 6.03 -0.80
CA GLY A 161 -21.84 5.33 -0.91
C GLY A 161 -23.10 6.14 -0.52
N SER A 162 -22.95 7.26 0.18
CA SER A 162 -24.06 8.17 0.53
C SER A 162 -24.03 9.44 -0.33
N GLY A 163 -25.13 9.75 -1.04
CA GLY A 163 -25.27 10.99 -1.81
C GLY A 163 -24.63 11.03 -3.21
N ILE A 164 -23.73 10.09 -3.54
CA ILE A 164 -23.26 9.83 -4.91
C ILE A 164 -24.24 8.89 -5.61
N ASN A 165 -24.98 9.42 -6.59
CA ASN A 165 -26.26 8.84 -7.05
C ASN A 165 -26.19 7.48 -7.76
N ASP A 166 -25.02 6.85 -7.93
CA ASP A 166 -24.86 5.70 -8.82
C ASP A 166 -24.07 4.50 -8.25
N LEU A 167 -23.47 4.59 -7.06
CA LEU A 167 -22.62 3.54 -6.48
C LEU A 167 -22.78 3.43 -4.95
N TRP A 168 -23.05 2.23 -4.45
CA TRP A 168 -23.19 1.93 -3.03
C TRP A 168 -22.12 0.93 -2.57
N LEU A 169 -21.65 1.05 -1.32
CA LEU A 169 -20.91 -0.06 -0.72
C LEU A 169 -21.86 -1.21 -0.46
N SER A 170 -21.35 -2.43 -0.46
CA SER A 170 -22.19 -3.58 -0.20
C SER A 170 -21.42 -4.75 0.38
N VAL A 171 -22.13 -5.59 1.14
CA VAL A 171 -21.59 -6.82 1.73
C VAL A 171 -22.64 -7.93 1.60
N ASN A 172 -22.21 -9.12 1.21
CA ASN A 172 -23.08 -10.29 1.12
C ASN A 172 -23.20 -10.99 2.48
N GLY A 173 -24.26 -11.78 2.63
CA GLY A 173 -24.37 -12.75 3.71
C GLY A 173 -23.59 -14.03 3.43
N GLU A 174 -23.28 -14.75 4.50
CA GLU A 174 -22.44 -15.97 4.46
C GLU A 174 -22.91 -17.05 3.46
N PHE A 175 -24.22 -17.11 3.20
CA PHE A 175 -24.85 -18.10 2.31
C PHE A 175 -25.34 -17.50 0.99
N ALA A 176 -24.98 -16.25 0.69
CA ALA A 176 -25.23 -15.67 -0.62
C ALA A 176 -24.45 -16.40 -1.73
N LEU A 177 -24.85 -16.20 -2.97
CA LEU A 177 -24.05 -16.66 -4.11
C LEU A 177 -22.75 -15.84 -4.18
N LYS A 178 -21.60 -16.51 -4.20
CA LYS A 178 -20.31 -15.86 -4.44
C LYS A 178 -20.31 -15.08 -5.77
N ALA A 179 -20.98 -15.62 -6.80
CA ALA A 179 -21.24 -14.97 -8.10
C ALA A 179 -22.23 -13.78 -8.03
N ASN A 180 -22.49 -13.23 -6.85
CA ASN A 180 -23.16 -11.95 -6.67
C ASN A 180 -22.15 -10.90 -6.19
N GLY A 181 -20.90 -10.95 -6.65
CA GLY A 181 -19.94 -9.87 -6.48
C GLY A 181 -19.09 -9.86 -5.22
N ASP A 182 -19.29 -10.79 -4.29
CA ASP A 182 -18.59 -10.80 -3.00
C ASP A 182 -17.83 -12.13 -2.80
N PRO A 183 -16.49 -12.10 -2.91
CA PRO A 183 -15.65 -13.26 -2.73
C PRO A 183 -15.26 -13.49 -1.26
N PHE A 184 -15.47 -12.53 -0.35
CA PHE A 184 -14.88 -12.55 0.99
C PHE A 184 -15.87 -12.89 2.09
N SER A 185 -17.13 -12.47 2.00
CA SER A 185 -18.14 -12.76 3.05
C SER A 185 -18.82 -14.13 2.90
N THR A 186 -18.80 -14.72 1.71
CA THR A 186 -19.53 -15.97 1.43
C THR A 186 -18.72 -17.21 1.86
N VAL A 187 -19.26 -18.08 2.72
CA VAL A 187 -18.57 -19.28 3.25
C VAL A 187 -18.57 -20.45 2.26
N CYS A 188 -19.55 -20.51 1.36
CA CYS A 188 -19.88 -21.66 0.50
C CYS A 188 -20.38 -22.88 1.28
N GLY A 189 -21.67 -23.22 1.15
CA GLY A 189 -22.31 -24.32 1.89
C GLY A 189 -22.70 -25.53 1.03
N THR A 190 -22.88 -26.70 1.64
CA THR A 190 -23.31 -27.94 0.94
C THR A 190 -24.80 -27.95 0.54
N SER A 191 -25.62 -27.04 1.07
CA SER A 191 -27.08 -27.20 1.06
C SER A 191 -27.90 -26.05 0.48
N GLN A 192 -27.29 -24.99 -0.03
CA GLN A 192 -27.96 -23.92 -0.77
C GLN A 192 -27.00 -23.44 -1.85
N GLY A 193 -27.50 -23.09 -3.03
CA GLY A 193 -26.69 -22.79 -4.19
C GLY A 193 -25.70 -21.65 -3.96
N THR A 194 -24.51 -21.95 -3.47
CA THR A 194 -23.34 -21.08 -3.46
C THR A 194 -22.46 -21.56 -4.62
N SER A 195 -22.36 -20.77 -5.69
CA SER A 195 -21.60 -21.08 -6.92
C SER A 195 -20.10 -21.02 -6.69
N CYS A 196 -19.62 -21.86 -5.78
CA CYS A 196 -18.21 -21.96 -5.44
C CYS A 196 -17.59 -23.05 -6.32
N PRO A 197 -16.43 -22.80 -6.93
CA PRO A 197 -15.78 -23.78 -7.78
C PRO A 197 -15.42 -25.03 -6.96
N GLY A 198 -16.04 -26.15 -7.29
CA GLY A 198 -15.90 -27.39 -6.53
C GLY A 198 -16.86 -28.46 -7.02
N ALA A 199 -16.52 -29.13 -8.10
CA ALA A 199 -17.19 -30.38 -8.47
C ALA A 199 -16.90 -31.44 -7.39
N GLY A 200 -17.88 -31.72 -6.53
CA GLY A 200 -17.93 -32.98 -5.78
C GLY A 200 -17.20 -33.03 -4.43
N GLY A 201 -17.50 -32.11 -3.51
CA GLY A 201 -17.50 -32.47 -2.08
C GLY A 201 -16.48 -31.83 -1.14
N THR A 202 -15.87 -30.69 -1.50
CA THR A 202 -15.21 -29.82 -0.50
C THR A 202 -15.63 -28.35 -0.73
N PRO A 203 -16.82 -27.93 -0.27
CA PRO A 203 -17.22 -26.54 -0.30
C PRO A 203 -16.68 -25.82 0.93
N ASP A 204 -15.52 -25.18 0.78
CA ASP A 204 -15.04 -24.11 1.65
C ASP A 204 -14.49 -23.02 0.72
N ASN A 205 -14.99 -21.78 0.83
CA ASN A 205 -14.43 -20.66 0.07
C ASN A 205 -13.01 -20.35 0.55
N PRO A 206 -11.96 -20.52 -0.26
CA PRO A 206 -10.58 -20.20 0.17
C PRO A 206 -10.36 -18.70 0.38
N HIS A 207 -11.29 -17.86 -0.09
CA HIS A 207 -11.23 -16.42 0.11
C HIS A 207 -12.09 -15.95 1.29
N PHE A 208 -12.86 -16.82 1.96
CA PHE A 208 -13.71 -16.36 3.05
C PHE A 208 -12.90 -15.68 4.17
N ARG A 209 -13.43 -14.57 4.68
CA ARG A 209 -12.88 -13.75 5.75
C ARG A 209 -14.01 -13.31 6.67
N ASP A 210 -13.70 -13.25 7.95
CA ASP A 210 -14.58 -12.72 8.98
C ASP A 210 -13.74 -11.91 9.99
N PRO A 211 -13.89 -10.57 10.05
CA PRO A 211 -14.72 -9.72 9.19
C PRO A 211 -14.35 -9.75 7.70
N ALA A 212 -15.33 -9.47 6.83
CA ALA A 212 -15.14 -9.56 5.38
C ALA A 212 -14.47 -8.30 4.78
N TYR A 213 -14.84 -7.12 5.29
CA TYR A 213 -14.37 -5.82 4.79
C TYR A 213 -14.03 -4.87 5.94
N TYR A 214 -13.09 -3.98 5.65
CA TYR A 214 -12.62 -2.93 6.54
C TYR A 214 -12.61 -1.58 5.81
N TYR A 215 -12.94 -0.52 6.52
CA TYR A 215 -12.95 0.86 6.02
C TYR A 215 -12.17 1.75 6.97
N GLY A 216 -11.37 2.66 6.41
CA GLY A 216 -10.58 3.63 7.15
C GLY A 216 -11.26 4.99 7.17
N ILE A 217 -11.18 5.66 8.32
CA ILE A 217 -11.56 7.06 8.51
C ILE A 217 -10.30 7.78 8.97
N GLU A 218 -9.70 8.56 8.09
CA GLU A 218 -8.48 9.29 8.42
C GLU A 218 -8.81 10.68 8.97
N VAL A 219 -8.34 10.94 10.19
CA VAL A 219 -8.40 12.24 10.86
C VAL A 219 -7.00 12.84 10.86
N LEU A 220 -6.87 14.04 10.27
CA LEU A 220 -5.59 14.76 10.22
C LEU A 220 -5.23 15.39 11.58
N VAL A 221 -3.95 15.63 11.88
CA VAL A 221 -3.60 16.20 13.21
C VAL A 221 -4.08 17.64 13.40
N ALA A 222 -4.40 18.34 12.32
CA ALA A 222 -5.07 19.64 12.40
C ALA A 222 -6.46 19.55 13.09
N ASP A 223 -7.08 18.37 13.04
CA ASP A 223 -8.37 18.06 13.64
C ASP A 223 -8.27 17.29 14.96
N ALA A 224 -7.06 17.00 15.45
CA ALA A 224 -6.85 16.32 16.72
C ALA A 224 -7.51 17.09 17.88
N GLY A 225 -8.28 16.40 18.71
CA GLY A 225 -9.05 16.97 19.82
C GLY A 225 -10.35 17.69 19.40
N SER A 226 -10.69 17.69 18.11
CA SER A 226 -12.01 18.15 17.64
C SER A 226 -13.08 17.07 17.84
N ASN A 227 -14.35 17.42 17.64
CA ASN A 227 -15.44 16.45 17.70
C ASN A 227 -15.55 15.71 16.35
N LEU A 228 -15.36 14.39 16.36
CA LEU A 228 -15.58 13.51 15.21
C LEU A 228 -16.96 12.85 15.30
N THR A 229 -17.67 12.79 14.18
CA THR A 229 -18.90 12.02 14.01
C THR A 229 -18.76 11.12 12.79
N ILE A 230 -18.92 9.82 12.98
CA ILE A 230 -18.95 8.79 11.95
C ILE A 230 -20.39 8.30 11.82
N THR A 231 -20.92 8.26 10.59
CA THR A 231 -22.27 7.82 10.29
C THR A 231 -22.25 6.71 9.26
N ILE A 232 -22.89 5.59 9.57
CA ILE A 232 -23.17 4.52 8.60
C ILE A 232 -24.65 4.59 8.27
N ASP A 233 -24.93 4.93 7.02
CA ASP A 233 -26.27 5.03 6.46
C ASP A 233 -26.73 3.64 6.01
N ASP A 234 -27.97 3.27 6.36
CA ASP A 234 -28.53 1.95 6.11
C ASP A 234 -27.62 0.80 6.62
N PRO A 235 -27.20 0.84 7.90
CA PRO A 235 -26.24 -0.13 8.44
C PRO A 235 -26.83 -1.55 8.49
N GLY A 236 -28.16 -1.68 8.51
CA GLY A 236 -28.90 -2.89 8.17
C GLY A 236 -29.80 -2.60 6.98
N HIS A 237 -30.08 -3.62 6.17
CA HIS A 237 -30.87 -3.44 4.95
C HIS A 237 -32.25 -2.86 5.28
N HIS A 238 -32.49 -1.59 4.94
CA HIS A 238 -33.81 -0.99 4.99
C HIS A 238 -34.43 -0.98 3.57
N SER A 239 -35.76 -1.07 3.45
CA SER A 239 -36.44 -0.94 2.15
C SER A 239 -37.77 -0.19 2.30
N PRO A 240 -37.76 1.15 2.27
CA PRO A 240 -38.97 1.97 2.22
C PRO A 240 -39.58 2.07 0.80
N GLY A 241 -39.05 1.32 -0.19
CA GLY A 241 -39.58 1.26 -1.56
C GLY A 241 -38.96 2.28 -2.53
N SER A 242 -37.76 2.79 -2.24
CA SER A 242 -37.00 3.67 -3.13
C SER A 242 -35.82 2.94 -3.80
N ILE A 243 -35.28 3.50 -4.88
CA ILE A 243 -34.06 3.00 -5.55
C ILE A 243 -32.80 3.05 -4.68
N ARG A 244 -32.87 3.69 -3.50
CA ARG A 244 -31.75 3.95 -2.59
C ARG A 244 -31.45 2.80 -1.64
N ASP A 245 -32.34 1.82 -1.53
CA ASP A 245 -32.31 0.89 -0.40
C ASP A 245 -32.37 -0.55 -0.93
N ARG A 246 -31.21 -1.17 -1.12
CA ARG A 246 -31.08 -2.50 -1.75
C ARG A 246 -30.41 -3.52 -0.85
N GLY A 247 -31.09 -4.64 -0.74
CA GLY A 247 -30.71 -5.85 -0.04
C GLY A 247 -31.74 -6.92 -0.36
N ALA A 248 -31.34 -8.19 -0.25
CA ALA A 248 -32.20 -9.32 -0.53
C ALA A 248 -32.43 -10.15 0.72
N SER A 249 -33.68 -10.56 0.95
CA SER A 249 -34.14 -11.56 1.93
C SER A 249 -34.19 -11.17 3.42
N SER A 250 -35.23 -11.71 4.08
CA SER A 250 -35.44 -11.68 5.53
C SER A 250 -34.36 -12.46 6.27
N GLY A 251 -33.86 -11.94 7.39
CA GLY A 251 -32.86 -12.61 8.21
C GLY A 251 -31.42 -12.26 7.85
N PHE A 252 -31.18 -11.00 7.47
CA PHE A 252 -29.83 -10.44 7.33
C PHE A 252 -29.52 -9.67 8.61
N THR A 253 -28.41 -9.97 9.27
CA THR A 253 -27.90 -9.15 10.37
C THR A 253 -26.49 -8.67 10.04
N THR A 254 -26.33 -7.34 9.92
CA THR A 254 -25.04 -6.69 9.77
C THR A 254 -24.50 -6.34 11.14
N VAL A 255 -23.21 -6.57 11.35
CA VAL A 255 -22.51 -6.13 12.56
C VAL A 255 -21.40 -5.17 12.16
N TRP A 256 -21.34 -4.07 12.91
CA TRP A 256 -20.39 -2.99 12.74
C TRP A 256 -19.61 -2.82 14.02
N GLU A 257 -18.29 -2.73 13.90
CA GLU A 257 -17.39 -2.38 14.99
C GLU A 257 -16.43 -1.31 14.47
N ILE A 258 -16.36 -0.18 15.18
CA ILE A 258 -15.48 0.94 14.84
C ILE A 258 -14.46 1.10 15.95
N TYR A 259 -13.19 1.06 15.57
CA TYR A 259 -12.04 1.11 16.45
C TYR A 259 -11.30 2.44 16.33
N GLU A 260 -10.76 2.90 17.44
CA GLU A 260 -9.87 4.07 17.51
C GLU A 260 -8.53 3.77 16.81
N PRO A 261 -7.82 4.81 16.34
CA PRO A 261 -6.48 4.65 15.79
C PRO A 261 -5.51 4.07 16.82
N ASP A 262 -4.56 3.27 16.33
CA ASP A 262 -3.47 2.73 17.14
C ASP A 262 -2.10 3.16 16.59
N GLU A 263 -1.04 2.58 17.15
CA GLU A 263 0.36 2.88 16.83
C GLU A 263 0.84 2.14 15.56
N THR A 264 0.01 1.26 14.98
CA THR A 264 0.33 0.37 13.86
C THR A 264 -0.56 0.62 12.63
N PRO A 265 -0.69 1.86 12.11
CA PRO A 265 -1.70 2.25 11.11
C PRO A 265 -1.62 1.54 9.74
N ASN A 266 -0.63 0.68 9.53
CA ASN A 266 -0.49 -0.17 8.34
C ASN A 266 -1.09 -1.57 8.52
N ASP A 267 -1.29 -2.00 9.74
CA ASP A 267 -2.06 -3.18 10.10
C ASP A 267 -3.41 -2.66 10.61
N PHE A 268 -4.48 -2.94 9.87
CA PHE A 268 -5.84 -2.52 10.26
C PHE A 268 -6.61 -3.64 10.95
N THR A 269 -5.92 -4.73 11.30
CA THR A 269 -6.52 -5.92 11.89
C THR A 269 -6.21 -6.08 13.38
N ASP A 270 -5.35 -5.23 13.94
CA ASP A 270 -4.90 -5.26 15.33
C ASP A 270 -5.44 -4.11 16.20
N ASN A 271 -6.24 -3.19 15.63
CA ASN A 271 -6.92 -2.14 16.40
C ASN A 271 -7.77 -2.75 17.53
N GLY A 272 -7.41 -2.45 18.78
CA GLY A 272 -8.03 -3.04 19.96
C GLY A 272 -9.05 -2.18 20.69
N ASP A 273 -8.98 -0.85 20.50
CA ASP A 273 -9.78 0.11 21.27
C ASP A 273 -11.11 0.40 20.54
N LEU A 274 -12.20 -0.20 21.03
CA LEU A 274 -13.52 -0.06 20.43
C LEU A 274 -14.15 1.30 20.78
N LEU A 275 -14.36 2.14 19.76
CA LEU A 275 -15.10 3.40 19.89
C LEU A 275 -16.61 3.13 20.02
N CYS A 276 -17.15 2.30 19.12
CA CYS A 276 -18.57 1.96 19.10
C CYS A 276 -18.84 0.67 18.33
N SER A 277 -20.03 0.11 18.50
CA SER A 277 -20.52 -1.01 17.71
C SER A 277 -22.03 -0.95 17.53
N GLY A 278 -22.53 -1.69 16.55
CA GLY A 278 -23.96 -1.85 16.31
C GLY A 278 -24.29 -3.14 15.57
N THR A 279 -25.45 -3.71 15.90
CA THR A 279 -25.99 -4.91 15.24
C THR A 279 -27.35 -4.55 14.67
N PHE A 280 -27.50 -4.70 13.36
CA PHE A 280 -28.66 -4.22 12.61
C PHE A 280 -29.27 -5.35 11.79
N ASN A 281 -30.56 -5.58 11.98
CA ASN A 281 -31.32 -6.57 11.23
C ASN A 281 -31.93 -5.95 9.97
N ALA A 282 -32.31 -6.81 9.02
CA ALA A 282 -33.13 -6.41 7.89
C ALA A 282 -34.42 -5.69 8.35
N GLY A 283 -34.59 -4.46 7.89
CA GLY A 283 -35.71 -3.57 8.20
C GLY A 283 -35.38 -2.46 9.20
N ASP A 284 -34.24 -2.53 9.90
CA ASP A 284 -33.79 -1.47 10.80
C ASP A 284 -33.43 -0.22 9.98
N GLY A 285 -34.23 0.84 10.11
CA GLY A 285 -34.07 2.09 9.34
C GLY A 285 -33.35 3.20 10.10
N SER A 286 -32.55 2.85 11.10
CA SER A 286 -31.75 3.81 11.88
C SER A 286 -30.29 3.71 11.51
N ASP A 287 -29.67 4.85 11.22
CA ASP A 287 -28.24 4.96 10.96
C ASP A 287 -27.43 4.65 12.23
N LEU A 288 -26.22 4.11 12.06
CA LEU A 288 -25.25 4.02 13.15
C LEU A 288 -24.51 5.34 13.22
N VAL A 289 -24.63 6.04 14.35
CA VAL A 289 -23.88 7.28 14.60
C VAL A 289 -22.92 7.06 15.76
N CYS A 290 -21.63 7.18 15.48
CA CYS A 290 -20.56 7.09 16.45
C CYS A 290 -19.87 8.44 16.58
N ALA A 291 -19.62 8.88 17.81
CA ALA A 291 -19.02 10.17 18.05
C ALA A 291 -17.81 10.02 18.98
N ASP A 292 -16.70 10.64 18.61
CA ASP A 292 -15.57 10.88 19.47
C ASP A 292 -15.48 12.39 19.77
N PRO A 293 -15.80 12.83 21.00
CA PRO A 293 -15.78 14.24 21.35
C PRO A 293 -14.38 14.86 21.38
N SER A 294 -13.31 14.05 21.27
CA SER A 294 -11.92 14.49 21.30
C SER A 294 -11.07 13.61 20.38
N ALA A 295 -11.33 13.69 19.08
CA ALA A 295 -10.73 12.86 18.04
C ALA A 295 -9.20 12.71 18.18
N THR A 296 -8.73 11.48 18.26
CA THR A 296 -7.33 11.12 18.01
C THR A 296 -7.05 11.21 16.51
N ALA A 297 -5.91 11.80 16.13
CA ALA A 297 -5.48 11.80 14.74
C ALA A 297 -4.90 10.45 14.34
N GLY A 298 -5.20 10.00 13.14
CA GLY A 298 -4.89 8.65 12.69
C GLY A 298 -6.02 8.05 11.86
N ILE A 299 -5.97 6.73 11.67
CA ILE A 299 -6.97 5.99 10.91
C ILE A 299 -7.84 5.21 11.90
N TYR A 300 -9.10 5.62 12.04
CA TYR A 300 -10.11 4.79 12.69
C TYR A 300 -10.47 3.66 11.74
N VAL A 301 -10.73 2.47 12.28
CA VAL A 301 -11.03 1.29 11.47
C VAL A 301 -12.45 0.83 11.74
N ALA A 302 -13.30 0.86 10.71
CA ALA A 302 -14.61 0.25 10.73
C ALA A 302 -14.56 -1.13 10.08
N SER A 303 -14.91 -2.17 10.83
CA SER A 303 -15.08 -3.52 10.31
C SER A 303 -16.55 -3.83 10.10
N VAL A 304 -16.84 -4.61 9.06
CA VAL A 304 -18.18 -5.11 8.77
C VAL A 304 -18.17 -6.60 8.51
N TYR A 305 -19.10 -7.29 9.17
CA TYR A 305 -19.43 -8.67 8.84
C TYR A 305 -20.94 -8.87 8.87
N VAL A 306 -21.37 -9.97 8.28
CA VAL A 306 -22.78 -10.32 8.11
C VAL A 306 -22.95 -11.76 8.52
N ASP A 307 -24.02 -12.06 9.25
CA ASP A 307 -24.33 -13.42 9.67
C ASP A 307 -25.21 -14.20 8.67
N ASN A 308 -25.21 -15.53 8.84
CA ASN A 308 -26.11 -16.59 8.33
C ASN A 308 -27.31 -16.17 7.44
N SER A 309 -27.02 -15.55 6.30
CA SER A 309 -28.03 -15.00 5.39
C SER A 309 -27.66 -15.29 3.95
N THR A 310 -28.68 -15.45 3.10
CA THR A 310 -28.53 -15.50 1.63
C THR A 310 -28.59 -14.11 0.99
N GLY A 311 -28.72 -13.08 1.82
CA GLY A 311 -28.94 -11.70 1.43
C GLY A 311 -27.68 -10.90 1.14
N PHE A 312 -27.89 -9.60 1.00
CA PHE A 312 -26.83 -8.60 0.99
C PHE A 312 -27.35 -7.31 1.62
N ASN A 313 -26.44 -6.46 2.09
CA ASN A 313 -26.74 -5.10 2.51
C ASN A 313 -25.94 -4.11 1.66
N GLY A 314 -26.61 -3.08 1.17
CA GLY A 314 -25.98 -1.89 0.61
C GLY A 314 -26.04 -0.76 1.62
N PHE A 315 -24.93 -0.03 1.80
CA PHE A 315 -24.80 0.99 2.84
C PHE A 315 -23.98 2.19 2.37
N GLY A 316 -24.18 3.31 3.04
CA GLY A 316 -23.36 4.52 2.92
C GLY A 316 -22.48 4.70 4.15
N PHE A 317 -21.38 5.42 3.99
CA PHE A 317 -20.44 5.70 5.06
C PHE A 317 -20.03 7.17 4.99
N SER A 318 -20.07 7.89 6.09
CA SER A 318 -19.61 9.27 6.16
C SER A 318 -18.95 9.61 7.49
N ALA A 319 -18.11 10.62 7.48
CA ALA A 319 -17.43 11.15 8.66
C ALA A 319 -17.36 12.67 8.59
N ALA A 320 -17.41 13.33 9.74
CA ALA A 320 -17.24 14.77 9.85
C ALA A 320 -16.49 15.11 11.13
N THR A 321 -15.54 16.04 11.05
CA THR A 321 -14.87 16.63 12.21
C THR A 321 -15.39 18.05 12.43
N SER A 322 -15.22 18.57 13.64
CA SER A 322 -15.45 20.00 13.92
C SER A 322 -14.19 20.85 13.74
N GLY A 323 -13.13 20.26 13.17
CA GLY A 323 -11.85 20.89 12.92
C GLY A 323 -11.82 21.65 11.59
N PRO A 324 -10.66 22.22 11.22
CA PRO A 324 -10.48 22.93 9.96
C PRO A 324 -10.41 22.03 8.72
N GLU A 325 -10.06 20.75 8.86
CA GLU A 325 -9.91 19.81 7.74
C GLU A 325 -11.15 18.89 7.60
N GLU A 326 -11.27 18.19 6.47
CA GLU A 326 -12.28 17.16 6.28
C GLU A 326 -11.65 15.77 6.43
N PRO A 327 -12.30 14.81 7.14
CA PRO A 327 -11.80 13.45 7.22
C PRO A 327 -11.98 12.74 5.87
N ALA A 328 -11.13 11.75 5.60
CA ALA A 328 -11.23 10.91 4.41
C ALA A 328 -11.80 9.52 4.74
N VAL A 329 -12.72 9.02 3.90
CA VAL A 329 -13.33 7.69 4.03
C VAL A 329 -12.94 6.80 2.84
N PHE A 330 -12.28 5.67 3.10
CA PHE A 330 -11.78 4.75 2.08
C PHE A 330 -11.85 3.28 2.50
N GLY A 331 -11.84 2.37 1.55
CA GLY A 331 -11.70 0.93 1.78
C GLY A 331 -10.27 0.54 2.14
N LEU A 332 -10.12 -0.38 3.09
CA LEU A 332 -8.86 -0.98 3.50
C LEU A 332 -8.75 -2.39 2.90
N SER A 333 -7.70 -2.62 2.10
CA SER A 333 -7.45 -3.86 1.32
C SER A 333 -8.45 -4.17 0.20
N ALA A 334 -9.76 -4.13 0.49
CA ALA A 334 -10.81 -4.46 -0.47
C ALA A 334 -12.08 -3.64 -0.22
N MET A 335 -12.87 -3.40 -1.28
CA MET A 335 -14.22 -2.87 -1.17
C MET A 335 -15.15 -3.57 -2.14
N SER A 336 -16.33 -3.96 -1.68
CA SER A 336 -17.42 -4.44 -2.53
C SER A 336 -18.39 -3.29 -2.80
N MET A 337 -18.80 -3.16 -4.06
CA MET A 337 -19.66 -2.07 -4.51
C MET A 337 -20.77 -2.59 -5.41
N ASP A 338 -21.96 -2.02 -5.24
CA ASP A 338 -23.16 -2.30 -6.02
C ASP A 338 -23.48 -1.12 -6.94
N MET A 339 -23.52 -1.39 -8.25
CA MET A 339 -23.91 -0.43 -9.28
C MET A 339 -25.41 -0.51 -9.51
N THR A 340 -26.15 0.41 -8.91
CA THR A 340 -27.60 0.24 -8.69
C THR A 340 -28.49 0.92 -9.74
N VAL A 341 -27.96 1.89 -10.49
CA VAL A 341 -28.73 2.73 -11.42
C VAL A 341 -28.58 2.25 -12.86
N ALA A 342 -29.63 1.63 -13.35
CA ALA A 342 -29.73 1.18 -14.74
C ALA A 342 -29.56 2.36 -15.71
N GLY A 343 -28.53 2.31 -16.57
CA GLY A 343 -28.28 3.32 -17.60
C GLY A 343 -27.43 4.53 -17.16
N SER A 344 -26.92 4.56 -15.92
CA SER A 344 -25.91 5.54 -15.52
C SER A 344 -24.50 5.04 -15.79
N THR A 345 -23.57 5.95 -16.11
CA THR A 345 -22.15 5.65 -16.30
C THR A 345 -21.38 6.08 -15.05
N PRO A 346 -21.33 5.24 -14.00
CA PRO A 346 -20.70 5.62 -12.74
C PRO A 346 -19.21 5.89 -12.95
N THR A 347 -18.75 6.98 -12.35
CA THR A 347 -17.33 7.30 -12.16
C THR A 347 -17.03 7.31 -10.68
N PHE A 348 -15.95 6.66 -10.25
CA PHE A 348 -15.50 6.74 -8.87
C PHE A 348 -13.97 6.83 -8.79
N LYS A 349 -13.48 7.53 -7.77
CA LYS A 349 -12.06 7.54 -7.41
C LYS A 349 -11.68 6.12 -7.00
N LEU A 350 -10.59 5.60 -7.56
CA LEU A 350 -10.13 4.22 -7.28
C LEU A 350 -9.03 4.22 -6.23
N ALA A 351 -7.94 4.92 -6.50
CA ALA A 351 -6.77 4.91 -5.64
C ALA A 351 -5.96 6.20 -5.82
N LYS A 352 -5.42 6.70 -4.71
CA LYS A 352 -4.47 7.82 -4.73
C LYS A 352 -3.08 7.31 -5.06
N VAL A 353 -2.56 7.68 -6.23
CA VAL A 353 -1.25 7.23 -6.71
C VAL A 353 -0.30 8.42 -6.70
N GLU A 354 0.36 8.60 -5.57
CA GLU A 354 1.34 9.66 -5.33
C GLU A 354 2.66 9.44 -6.10
N GLU A 355 3.44 10.51 -6.26
CA GLU A 355 4.69 10.51 -7.02
C GLU A 355 5.74 9.53 -6.46
N TYR A 356 5.76 9.28 -5.15
CA TYR A 356 6.68 8.31 -4.55
C TYR A 356 6.43 6.84 -4.98
N TYR A 357 5.33 6.55 -5.69
CA TYR A 357 5.13 5.26 -6.35
C TYR A 357 5.73 5.19 -7.77
N ALA A 358 6.42 6.22 -8.25
CA ALA A 358 7.08 6.22 -9.56
C ALA A 358 8.04 5.01 -9.72
N GLY A 359 8.04 4.40 -10.90
CA GLY A 359 8.81 3.19 -11.19
C GLY A 359 8.27 1.89 -10.57
N ARG A 360 7.11 1.94 -9.90
CA ARG A 360 6.39 0.76 -9.37
C ARG A 360 5.27 0.32 -10.30
N SER A 361 4.53 -0.72 -9.92
CA SER A 361 3.32 -1.13 -10.64
C SER A 361 2.12 -1.10 -9.70
N VAL A 362 1.00 -0.52 -10.10
CA VAL A 362 -0.28 -0.72 -9.43
C VAL A 362 -0.86 -2.05 -9.89
N VAL A 363 -1.35 -2.87 -8.97
CA VAL A 363 -2.14 -4.07 -9.29
C VAL A 363 -3.53 -3.87 -8.72
N ILE A 364 -4.50 -3.77 -9.61
CA ILE A 364 -5.92 -3.68 -9.27
C ILE A 364 -6.53 -5.04 -9.50
N ARG A 365 -7.25 -5.58 -8.53
CA ARG A 365 -8.02 -6.81 -8.73
C ARG A 365 -9.50 -6.51 -8.73
N LEU A 366 -10.19 -7.07 -9.71
CA LEU A 366 -11.63 -6.96 -9.90
C LEU A 366 -12.25 -8.35 -9.88
N PHE A 367 -13.22 -8.56 -9.01
CA PHE A 367 -13.98 -9.79 -8.93
C PHE A 367 -15.38 -9.61 -9.51
N ASP A 368 -15.84 -10.62 -10.25
CA ASP A 368 -17.22 -10.76 -10.75
C ASP A 368 -17.64 -9.69 -11.75
N ALA A 369 -16.76 -9.36 -12.70
CA ALA A 369 -17.08 -8.39 -13.75
C ALA A 369 -17.74 -9.03 -14.99
N GLY A 370 -18.68 -8.32 -15.61
CA GLY A 370 -19.39 -8.74 -16.82
C GLY A 370 -20.88 -9.04 -16.66
N ASP A 371 -21.50 -8.81 -15.51
CA ASP A 371 -22.94 -8.94 -15.26
C ASP A 371 -23.74 -7.76 -15.85
N VAL A 372 -23.63 -7.65 -17.18
CA VAL A 372 -24.30 -6.65 -18.00
C VAL A 372 -25.27 -7.35 -18.94
N SER A 373 -26.51 -6.84 -19.02
CA SER A 373 -27.55 -7.41 -19.87
C SER A 373 -27.98 -6.44 -20.96
N SER A 374 -28.41 -6.95 -22.12
CA SER A 374 -29.02 -6.08 -23.13
C SER A 374 -30.33 -5.48 -22.65
N THR A 375 -30.63 -4.26 -23.07
CA THR A 375 -31.95 -3.67 -22.85
C THR A 375 -33.01 -4.45 -23.63
N PRO A 376 -34.26 -4.56 -23.14
CA PRO A 376 -35.35 -5.18 -23.88
C PRO A 376 -35.57 -4.54 -25.27
N ALA A 377 -35.30 -3.23 -25.39
CA ALA A 377 -35.38 -2.51 -26.65
C ALA A 377 -34.30 -2.94 -27.65
N ASN A 378 -33.07 -3.19 -27.20
CA ASN A 378 -32.00 -3.69 -28.06
C ASN A 378 -32.33 -5.08 -28.61
N ILE A 379 -32.74 -6.00 -27.73
CA ILE A 379 -33.14 -7.37 -28.11
C ILE A 379 -34.27 -7.35 -29.13
N ALA A 380 -35.31 -6.54 -28.92
CA ALA A 380 -36.47 -6.46 -29.81
C ALA A 380 -36.12 -5.92 -31.21
N ASN A 381 -35.10 -5.07 -31.32
CA ASN A 381 -34.70 -4.44 -32.58
C ASN A 381 -33.57 -5.16 -33.30
N ALA A 382 -32.85 -6.07 -32.65
CA ALA A 382 -31.68 -6.75 -33.21
C ALA A 382 -31.94 -7.53 -34.53
N GLY A 383 -33.19 -7.90 -34.81
CA GLY A 383 -33.59 -8.53 -36.08
C GLY A 383 -33.99 -7.57 -37.20
N ASN A 384 -34.07 -6.26 -36.94
CA ASN A 384 -34.56 -5.27 -37.91
C ASN A 384 -33.45 -4.89 -38.91
N PRO A 385 -33.75 -4.88 -40.24
CA PRO A 385 -32.78 -4.43 -41.24
C PRO A 385 -32.30 -2.99 -40.97
N GLY A 386 -30.99 -2.82 -40.79
CA GLY A 386 -30.34 -1.52 -40.58
C GLY A 386 -30.23 -1.06 -39.12
N TYR A 387 -30.71 -1.84 -38.15
CA TYR A 387 -30.41 -1.61 -36.73
C TYR A 387 -29.08 -2.28 -36.37
N ASP A 388 -28.22 -1.56 -35.64
CA ASP A 388 -26.97 -2.10 -35.11
C ASP A 388 -27.16 -2.50 -33.63
N PRO A 389 -27.26 -3.80 -33.30
CA PRO A 389 -27.45 -4.26 -31.94
C PRO A 389 -26.16 -4.33 -31.13
N TYR A 390 -25.00 -4.04 -31.73
CA TYR A 390 -23.71 -4.19 -31.08
C TYR A 390 -23.53 -3.18 -29.93
N TRP A 391 -23.02 -3.68 -28.81
CA TRP A 391 -22.61 -2.91 -27.64
C TRP A 391 -21.47 -3.63 -26.91
N THR A 392 -20.73 -2.86 -26.11
CA THR A 392 -19.73 -3.34 -25.15
C THR A 392 -19.92 -2.61 -23.82
N ALA A 393 -19.54 -3.27 -22.73
CA ALA A 393 -19.31 -2.64 -21.44
C ALA A 393 -17.82 -2.68 -21.17
N THR A 394 -17.22 -1.52 -20.96
CA THR A 394 -15.77 -1.33 -20.83
C THR A 394 -15.47 -0.59 -19.56
N LEU A 395 -14.71 -1.23 -18.69
CA LEU A 395 -14.11 -0.59 -17.55
C LEU A 395 -12.85 0.16 -17.99
N ARG A 396 -12.83 1.48 -17.77
CA ARG A 396 -11.75 2.37 -18.14
C ARG A 396 -11.05 2.88 -16.87
N ILE A 397 -9.78 2.55 -16.69
CA ILE A 397 -8.93 3.17 -15.66
C ILE A 397 -8.22 4.37 -16.26
N VAL A 398 -8.47 5.55 -15.69
CA VAL A 398 -7.90 6.82 -16.12
C VAL A 398 -6.88 7.26 -15.08
N GLY A 399 -5.61 7.26 -15.47
CA GLY A 399 -4.54 7.82 -14.67
C GLY A 399 -4.33 9.30 -14.94
N ASP A 400 -3.44 9.90 -14.16
CA ASP A 400 -3.23 11.35 -14.09
C ASP A 400 -2.19 11.89 -15.10
N GLY A 401 -1.79 11.09 -16.10
CA GLY A 401 -0.71 11.45 -17.02
C GLY A 401 -0.57 10.54 -18.24
N ALA A 402 0.30 10.93 -19.18
CA ALA A 402 0.51 10.20 -20.43
C ALA A 402 1.33 8.91 -20.21
N GLY A 403 0.84 7.79 -20.76
CA GLY A 403 1.65 6.58 -20.97
C GLY A 403 1.56 5.51 -19.88
N LEU A 404 0.35 5.21 -19.39
CA LEU A 404 0.11 3.97 -18.65
C LEU A 404 0.22 2.78 -19.60
N ASN A 405 1.12 1.85 -19.27
CA ASN A 405 1.12 0.51 -19.87
C ASN A 405 0.39 -0.40 -18.90
N CYS A 406 -0.65 -1.08 -19.39
CA CYS A 406 -1.36 -2.06 -18.60
C CYS A 406 -1.35 -3.46 -19.23
N THR A 407 -1.36 -4.45 -18.35
CA THR A 407 -1.48 -5.87 -18.66
C THR A 407 -2.63 -6.44 -17.85
N ILE A 408 -3.47 -7.26 -18.50
CA ILE A 408 -4.63 -7.88 -17.86
C ILE A 408 -4.38 -9.38 -17.75
N ASP A 409 -4.34 -9.87 -16.51
CA ASP A 409 -4.20 -11.29 -16.19
C ASP A 409 -5.53 -11.78 -15.61
N VAL A 410 -6.18 -12.72 -16.29
CA VAL A 410 -7.47 -13.29 -15.84
C VAL A 410 -7.21 -14.59 -15.10
N TYR A 411 -7.75 -14.71 -13.90
CA TYR A 411 -7.69 -15.93 -13.09
C TYR A 411 -9.04 -16.63 -13.15
N GLU A 412 -9.09 -17.76 -13.85
CA GLU A 412 -10.24 -18.64 -13.75
C GLU A 412 -10.31 -19.29 -12.37
N THR A 413 -11.51 -19.71 -12.01
CA THR A 413 -11.82 -20.38 -10.75
C THR A 413 -11.07 -21.72 -10.56
N ASP A 414 -10.45 -22.25 -11.62
CA ASP A 414 -9.62 -23.46 -11.62
C ASP A 414 -8.10 -23.19 -11.50
N GLY A 415 -7.70 -21.92 -11.28
CA GLY A 415 -6.29 -21.54 -11.07
C GLY A 415 -5.44 -21.47 -12.36
N VAL A 416 -6.09 -21.49 -13.53
CA VAL A 416 -5.42 -21.28 -14.83
C VAL A 416 -5.44 -19.79 -15.16
N THR A 417 -4.24 -19.20 -15.35
CA THR A 417 -4.08 -17.80 -15.75
C THR A 417 -4.11 -17.68 -17.27
N TYR A 418 -5.06 -16.91 -17.80
CA TYR A 418 -5.04 -16.46 -19.19
C TYR A 418 -4.54 -15.01 -19.24
N VAL A 419 -3.40 -14.79 -19.90
CA VAL A 419 -2.84 -13.45 -20.13
C VAL A 419 -3.48 -12.87 -21.39
N SER A 420 -4.23 -11.79 -21.29
CA SER A 420 -4.76 -11.09 -22.46
C SER A 420 -4.31 -9.64 -22.49
N THR A 421 -3.69 -9.28 -23.62
CA THR A 421 -3.51 -7.91 -24.15
C THR A 421 -2.70 -6.94 -23.28
N VAL A 422 -1.50 -6.60 -23.76
CA VAL A 422 -0.87 -5.29 -23.47
C VAL A 422 -1.67 -4.26 -24.25
N VAL A 423 -2.29 -3.28 -23.58
CA VAL A 423 -2.99 -2.17 -24.26
C VAL A 423 -2.07 -0.94 -24.24
N PRO A 424 -1.31 -0.64 -25.30
CA PRO A 424 -0.58 0.61 -25.41
C PRO A 424 -1.50 1.66 -26.02
N ALA A 425 -1.97 2.63 -25.24
CA ALA A 425 -2.20 4.00 -25.75
C ALA A 425 -2.71 4.97 -24.67
N ALA A 426 -2.06 6.14 -24.61
CA ALA A 426 -2.64 7.43 -24.17
C ALA A 426 -3.04 7.62 -22.69
N GLY A 427 -2.52 6.83 -21.74
CA GLY A 427 -2.77 7.08 -20.30
C GLY A 427 -4.07 6.46 -19.79
N VAL A 428 -4.60 5.46 -20.50
CA VAL A 428 -5.83 4.76 -20.14
C VAL A 428 -5.64 3.25 -20.27
N CYS A 429 -6.25 2.49 -19.35
CA CYS A 429 -6.39 1.05 -19.45
C CYS A 429 -7.86 0.63 -19.60
N ASP A 430 -8.22 0.03 -20.74
CA ASP A 430 -9.58 -0.43 -21.03
C ASP A 430 -9.69 -1.95 -20.85
N VAL A 431 -10.67 -2.39 -20.06
CA VAL A 431 -11.04 -3.79 -19.85
C VAL A 431 -12.48 -4.00 -20.30
N VAL A 432 -12.68 -4.73 -21.40
CA VAL A 432 -14.04 -5.09 -21.86
C VAL A 432 -14.58 -6.19 -20.95
N THR A 433 -15.58 -5.90 -20.13
CA THR A 433 -16.18 -6.80 -19.14
C THR A 433 -17.36 -7.59 -19.72
N ALA A 434 -18.06 -7.03 -20.70
CA ALA A 434 -19.14 -7.70 -21.43
C ALA A 434 -19.25 -7.17 -22.86
N GLU A 435 -19.74 -8.01 -23.78
CA GLU A 435 -20.02 -7.59 -25.16
C GLU A 435 -21.14 -8.40 -25.79
N TRP A 436 -21.87 -7.78 -26.70
CA TRP A 436 -22.92 -8.46 -27.45
C TRP A 436 -22.38 -9.64 -28.29
N GLN A 437 -22.86 -10.86 -28.02
CA GLN A 437 -22.46 -12.07 -28.74
C GLN A 437 -23.50 -12.55 -29.79
N GLY A 438 -24.59 -11.79 -29.97
CA GLY A 438 -25.68 -12.15 -30.88
C GLY A 438 -26.86 -12.81 -30.18
N LEU A 439 -27.89 -13.12 -30.97
CA LEU A 439 -29.12 -13.75 -30.50
C LEU A 439 -29.04 -15.28 -30.64
N ALA A 440 -29.37 -16.00 -29.56
CA ALA A 440 -29.65 -17.43 -29.62
C ALA A 440 -31.03 -17.72 -30.26
N SER A 441 -31.98 -16.79 -30.11
CA SER A 441 -33.28 -16.76 -30.80
C SER A 441 -33.78 -15.31 -30.92
N ALA A 442 -34.83 -15.05 -31.71
CA ALA A 442 -35.34 -13.69 -31.98
C ALA A 442 -35.72 -12.84 -30.73
N THR A 443 -35.73 -13.43 -29.54
CA THR A 443 -36.06 -12.77 -28.26
C THR A 443 -35.04 -13.05 -27.15
N THR A 444 -33.95 -13.78 -27.41
CA THR A 444 -32.99 -14.20 -26.36
C THR A 444 -31.55 -14.03 -26.81
N GLU A 445 -30.79 -13.32 -26.00
CA GLU A 445 -29.35 -13.05 -26.14
C GLU A 445 -28.51 -14.27 -25.76
N ILE A 446 -27.32 -14.40 -26.37
CA ILE A 446 -26.24 -15.28 -25.90
C ILE A 446 -25.50 -14.56 -24.77
N ASP A 447 -25.48 -15.16 -23.59
CA ASP A 447 -25.05 -14.52 -22.33
C ASP A 447 -23.64 -13.87 -22.44
N PRO A 448 -23.51 -12.54 -22.30
CA PRO A 448 -22.30 -11.76 -22.60
C PRO A 448 -21.26 -11.67 -21.46
N LYS A 449 -21.42 -12.47 -20.39
CA LYS A 449 -20.63 -12.40 -19.15
C LYS A 449 -19.20 -12.92 -19.29
N LYS A 450 -18.19 -12.03 -19.44
CA LYS A 450 -16.80 -12.47 -19.65
C LYS A 450 -16.09 -12.97 -18.40
N TYR A 451 -16.33 -12.36 -17.23
CA TYR A 451 -15.56 -12.66 -15.99
C TYR A 451 -16.45 -12.89 -14.76
N ASN A 452 -17.66 -13.39 -14.98
CA ASN A 452 -18.58 -13.76 -13.91
C ASN A 452 -17.95 -14.83 -13.00
N ASN A 453 -17.95 -14.56 -11.69
CA ASN A 453 -17.34 -15.34 -10.61
C ASN A 453 -15.82 -15.55 -10.76
N GLN A 454 -15.14 -14.64 -11.45
CA GLN A 454 -13.69 -14.70 -11.71
C GLN A 454 -12.97 -13.47 -11.19
N TRP A 455 -11.67 -13.63 -10.92
CA TRP A 455 -10.78 -12.50 -10.61
C TRP A 455 -10.03 -12.07 -11.86
N ILE A 456 -9.88 -10.76 -12.02
CA ILE A 456 -9.05 -10.13 -13.03
C ILE A 456 -8.01 -9.29 -12.30
N ASP A 457 -6.72 -9.52 -12.57
CA ASP A 457 -5.65 -8.64 -12.14
C ASP A 457 -5.29 -7.70 -13.29
N ILE A 458 -5.47 -6.40 -13.06
CA ILE A 458 -5.08 -5.34 -13.97
C ILE A 458 -3.81 -4.73 -13.39
N ARG A 459 -2.68 -5.04 -14.01
CA ARG A 459 -1.39 -4.47 -13.64
C ARG A 459 -1.10 -3.26 -14.51
N ILE A 460 -0.74 -2.16 -13.89
CA ILE A 460 -0.39 -0.89 -14.53
C ILE A 460 0.99 -0.49 -14.06
N ASP A 461 1.97 -0.42 -14.96
CA ASP A 461 3.31 0.05 -14.62
C ASP A 461 3.34 1.59 -14.58
N ILE A 462 3.80 2.14 -13.46
CA ILE A 462 4.00 3.58 -13.23
C ILE A 462 5.38 3.96 -13.77
N PRO A 463 5.48 4.88 -14.75
CA PRO A 463 6.77 5.33 -15.26
C PRO A 463 7.66 5.93 -14.17
N GLU A 464 8.99 5.82 -14.29
CA GLU A 464 9.93 6.53 -13.39
C GLU A 464 9.79 8.05 -13.46
N SER A 465 9.27 8.57 -14.58
CA SER A 465 9.00 10.00 -14.78
C SER A 465 7.58 10.41 -14.39
N TYR A 466 6.84 9.55 -13.67
CA TYR A 466 5.49 9.86 -13.25
C TYR A 466 5.52 11.03 -12.26
N THR A 467 4.77 12.07 -12.58
CA THR A 467 4.48 13.21 -11.70
C THR A 467 2.98 13.24 -11.55
N CYS A 468 2.46 13.22 -10.32
CA CYS A 468 1.02 13.30 -10.15
C CYS A 468 0.52 14.75 -10.33
N SER A 469 -0.71 14.90 -10.78
CA SER A 469 -1.33 16.21 -11.00
C SER A 469 -1.97 16.70 -9.71
N VAL A 470 -1.50 17.86 -9.28
CA VAL A 470 -2.14 18.61 -8.18
C VAL A 470 -3.60 18.97 -8.47
N ALA A 471 -4.05 18.94 -9.73
CA ALA A 471 -5.42 19.30 -10.09
C ALA A 471 -6.46 18.26 -9.68
N ASN A 472 -6.07 16.98 -9.61
CA ASN A 472 -6.94 15.86 -9.21
C ASN A 472 -6.48 15.21 -7.90
N ASP A 473 -5.57 15.87 -7.17
CA ASP A 473 -4.94 15.35 -5.95
C ASP A 473 -4.42 13.91 -6.13
N CYS A 474 -3.74 13.64 -7.26
CA CYS A 474 -3.08 12.36 -7.55
C CYS A 474 -4.02 11.14 -7.60
N TRP A 475 -5.34 11.35 -7.69
CA TRP A 475 -6.32 10.27 -7.78
C TRP A 475 -6.45 9.70 -9.18
N TRP A 476 -6.36 8.37 -9.25
CA TRP A 476 -6.79 7.62 -10.41
C TRP A 476 -8.27 7.30 -10.27
N SER A 477 -8.98 7.33 -11.40
CA SER A 477 -10.42 7.10 -11.44
C SER A 477 -10.76 5.93 -12.34
N ILE A 478 -11.91 5.31 -12.06
CA ILE A 478 -12.53 4.34 -12.93
C ILE A 478 -13.77 4.97 -13.56
N LEU A 479 -13.95 4.70 -14.84
CA LEU A 479 -15.16 4.98 -15.60
C LEU A 479 -15.71 3.67 -16.16
N TYR A 480 -16.99 3.40 -15.95
CA TYR A 480 -17.66 2.28 -16.62
C TYR A 480 -18.41 2.77 -17.87
N GLU A 481 -17.88 2.49 -19.05
CA GLU A 481 -18.42 2.92 -20.34
C GLU A 481 -19.32 1.85 -20.97
N PHE A 482 -20.54 2.23 -21.36
CA PHE A 482 -21.46 1.39 -22.13
C PHE A 482 -22.49 2.27 -22.88
N ASP A 483 -23.20 1.71 -23.86
CA ASP A 483 -24.34 2.38 -24.49
C ASP A 483 -25.62 2.13 -23.66
N PRO A 484 -26.14 3.13 -22.93
CA PRO A 484 -27.28 2.94 -22.03
C PRO A 484 -28.60 2.67 -22.78
N THR A 485 -28.64 2.88 -24.09
CA THR A 485 -29.79 2.51 -24.91
C THR A 485 -29.78 1.02 -25.26
N LYS A 486 -28.61 0.38 -25.21
CA LYS A 486 -28.40 -1.00 -25.64
C LYS A 486 -28.07 -1.98 -24.53
N ALA A 487 -27.39 -1.52 -23.48
CA ALA A 487 -26.93 -2.31 -22.35
C ALA A 487 -27.39 -1.74 -21.01
N ASN A 488 -27.47 -2.61 -20.00
CA ASN A 488 -27.90 -2.29 -18.66
C ASN A 488 -26.98 -3.01 -17.65
N PRO A 489 -25.96 -2.32 -17.11
CA PRO A 489 -25.11 -2.90 -16.09
C PRO A 489 -25.89 -3.03 -14.78
N ARG A 490 -25.83 -4.21 -14.18
CA ARG A 490 -26.38 -4.49 -12.85
C ARG A 490 -25.41 -5.43 -12.19
N GLU A 491 -24.41 -4.85 -11.59
CA GLU A 491 -23.22 -5.57 -11.22
C GLU A 491 -22.81 -5.17 -9.81
N ARG A 492 -22.55 -6.20 -9.00
CA ARG A 492 -21.77 -6.03 -7.78
C ARG A 492 -20.38 -6.52 -8.07
N THR A 493 -19.39 -5.71 -7.74
CA THR A 493 -17.99 -6.06 -7.97
C THR A 493 -17.19 -5.81 -6.71
N THR A 494 -16.21 -6.66 -6.47
CA THR A 494 -15.22 -6.44 -5.41
C THR A 494 -13.91 -5.97 -6.01
N TRP A 495 -13.36 -4.92 -5.42
CA TRP A 495 -12.16 -4.23 -5.85
C TRP A 495 -11.07 -4.36 -4.80
N THR A 496 -9.84 -4.51 -5.26
CA THR A 496 -8.63 -4.35 -4.43
C THR A 496 -7.62 -3.55 -5.22
N ALA A 497 -6.75 -2.79 -4.54
CA ALA A 497 -5.62 -2.11 -5.15
C ALA A 497 -4.39 -2.25 -4.27
N GLN A 498 -3.25 -2.53 -4.89
CA GLN A 498 -1.98 -2.67 -4.18
C GLN A 498 -0.82 -2.18 -5.06
N ILE A 499 0.28 -1.81 -4.42
CA ILE A 499 1.53 -1.48 -5.11
C ILE A 499 2.40 -2.73 -5.17
N GLY A 500 2.79 -3.09 -6.38
CA GLY A 500 3.74 -4.17 -6.65
C GLY A 500 5.17 -3.73 -6.34
N GLY A 501 5.95 -4.67 -5.80
CA GLY A 501 7.36 -4.49 -5.45
C GLY A 501 7.62 -4.74 -3.97
N THR A 502 8.82 -4.37 -3.51
CA THR A 502 9.18 -4.41 -2.09
C THR A 502 8.63 -3.16 -1.40
N PRO A 503 7.69 -3.30 -0.45
CA PRO A 503 7.06 -2.16 0.19
C PRO A 503 8.00 -1.41 1.13
N ILE A 504 9.11 -2.03 1.55
CA ILE A 504 10.11 -1.43 2.44
C ILE A 504 11.49 -1.59 1.81
N ARG A 505 12.29 -0.51 1.79
CA ARG A 505 13.68 -0.54 1.27
C ARG A 505 14.55 0.55 1.85
N LEU A 506 15.87 0.38 1.76
CA LEU A 506 16.84 1.47 1.91
C LEU A 506 16.90 2.32 0.64
N ILE A 507 17.14 3.61 0.81
CA ILE A 507 17.40 4.56 -0.26
C ILE A 507 18.80 5.14 -0.09
N ASN A 508 19.52 5.29 -1.21
CA ASN A 508 20.80 5.98 -1.20
C ASN A 508 20.58 7.47 -0.95
N GLU A 509 21.32 8.01 0.02
CA GLU A 509 21.42 9.46 0.26
C GLU A 509 22.16 10.22 -0.84
#